data_AF-A0A3D4QHL9-F1
#
_entry.id   AF-A0A3D4QHL9-F1
#
_cell.length_a   1.000
_cell.length_b   1.000
_cell.length_c   1.000
_cell.angle_alpha   90.00
_cell.angle_beta   90.00
_cell.angle_gamma   90.00
#
_symmetry.space_group_name_H-M   'P 1'
#
loop_
_entity.id
_entity.type
_entity.pdbx_description
1 polymer ?
#
loop_
_entity_poly.entity_id
_entity_poly.type
_entity_poly.pdbx_seq_one_letter_code
_entity_poly.pdbx_strand_id
1 'polypeptide(L)'
;MLATVPVATAQAQSNAPDPDVLLEEGTKKILRAFELFIMTIPQYEMPEVLPNGDIIIRRKNPPGGDRKEGPGVTEPPVAGEKT
;
A
#
# COMPACT_ATOMS: atom_id res chain seq x y z
N MET A 1 -44.79 47.22 -25.43
CA MET A 1 -44.73 45.77 -25.74
C MET A 1 -43.66 45.17 -24.84
N LEU A 2 -44.04 44.49 -23.75
CA LEU A 2 -43.11 43.85 -22.82
C LEU A 2 -42.91 42.38 -23.27
N ALA A 3 -41.68 42.01 -23.63
CA ALA A 3 -41.35 40.65 -24.04
C ALA A 3 -41.08 39.77 -22.81
N THR A 4 -41.84 38.68 -22.68
CA THR A 4 -41.67 37.67 -21.64
C THR A 4 -40.59 36.68 -22.07
N VAL A 5 -39.50 36.59 -21.33
CA VAL A 5 -38.43 35.61 -21.59
C VAL A 5 -38.80 34.27 -20.92
N PRO A 6 -38.77 33.13 -21.62
CA PRO A 6 -39.05 31.86 -20.99
C PRO A 6 -37.85 31.47 -20.11
N VAL A 7 -38.10 31.22 -18.83
CA VAL A 7 -37.12 30.59 -17.94
C VAL A 7 -37.09 29.11 -18.29
N ALA A 8 -35.98 28.67 -18.90
CA ALA A 8 -35.74 27.26 -19.14
C ALA A 8 -35.35 26.57 -17.82
N THR A 9 -36.17 25.63 -17.35
CA THR A 9 -35.83 24.75 -16.23
C THR A 9 -34.82 23.71 -16.67
N ALA A 10 -33.59 23.78 -16.15
CA ALA A 10 -32.59 22.74 -16.31
C ALA A 10 -33.03 21.49 -15.52
N GLN A 11 -33.47 20.45 -16.21
CA GLN A 11 -33.70 19.15 -15.60
C GLN A 11 -32.35 18.47 -15.36
N ALA A 12 -31.93 18.38 -14.10
CA ALA A 12 -30.81 17.53 -13.71
C ALA A 12 -31.18 16.08 -14.06
N GLN A 13 -30.52 15.52 -15.07
CA GLN A 13 -30.67 14.12 -15.46
C GLN A 13 -30.13 13.25 -14.32
N SER A 14 -31.04 12.73 -13.49
CA SER A 14 -30.75 11.78 -12.43
C SER A 14 -30.48 10.40 -13.02
N ASN A 15 -29.36 10.24 -13.73
CA ASN A 15 -28.84 8.93 -14.10
C ASN A 15 -28.02 8.35 -12.95
N ALA A 16 -28.59 8.39 -11.74
CA ALA A 16 -27.94 7.89 -10.55
C ALA A 16 -27.81 6.36 -10.69
N PRO A 17 -26.60 5.79 -10.65
CA PRO A 17 -26.42 4.36 -10.72
C PRO A 17 -27.19 3.66 -9.59
N ASP A 18 -27.70 2.47 -9.91
CA ASP A 18 -28.47 1.65 -8.98
C ASP A 18 -27.68 1.44 -7.68
N PRO A 19 -28.27 1.72 -6.50
CA PRO A 19 -27.59 1.57 -5.22
C PRO A 19 -27.00 0.17 -5.00
N ASP A 20 -27.63 -0.89 -5.51
CA ASP A 20 -27.12 -2.25 -5.36
C ASP A 20 -25.81 -2.45 -6.12
N VAL A 21 -25.71 -1.87 -7.33
CA VAL A 21 -24.49 -1.90 -8.14
C VAL A 21 -23.36 -1.12 -7.46
N LEU A 22 -23.67 0.03 -6.86
CA LEU A 22 -22.69 0.82 -6.11
C LEU A 22 -22.13 0.07 -4.89
N LEU A 23 -22.98 -0.66 -4.17
CA LEU A 23 -22.58 -1.48 -3.03
C LEU A 23 -21.69 -2.66 -3.46
N GLU A 24 -22.02 -3.33 -4.56
CA GLU A 24 -21.21 -4.42 -5.12
C GLU A 24 -19.83 -3.93 -5.58
N GLU A 25 -19.76 -2.81 -6.29
CA GLU A 25 -18.49 -2.24 -6.72
C GLU A 25 -17.64 -1.77 -5.54
N GLY A 26 -18.28 -1.15 -4.53
CA GLY A 26 -17.62 -0.72 -3.31
C GLY A 26 -16.97 -1.88 -2.56
N THR A 27 -17.71 -2.96 -2.34
CA THR A 27 -17.20 -4.17 -1.67
C THR A 27 -16.07 -4.83 -2.44
N LYS A 28 -16.16 -4.93 -3.78
CA LYS A 28 -15.07 -5.44 -4.62
C LYS A 28 -13.78 -4.63 -4.45
N LYS A 29 -13.87 -3.30 -4.42
CA LYS A 29 -12.70 -2.42 -4.22
C LYS A 29 -12.06 -2.64 -2.85
N ILE A 30 -12.87 -2.79 -1.80
CA ILE A 30 -12.39 -3.05 -0.43
C ILE A 30 -11.65 -4.39 -0.37
N LEU A 31 -12.26 -5.46 -0.90
CA LEU A 31 -11.63 -6.79 -0.90
C LEU A 31 -10.31 -6.80 -1.68
N ARG A 32 -10.24 -6.10 -2.81
CA ARG A 32 -9.01 -5.97 -3.58
C ARG A 32 -7.93 -5.20 -2.82
N ALA A 33 -8.30 -4.11 -2.14
CA ALA A 33 -7.36 -3.37 -1.31
C ALA A 33 -6.85 -4.22 -0.14
N PHE A 34 -7.72 -5.03 0.46
CA PHE A 34 -7.36 -5.95 1.54
C PHE A 34 -6.40 -7.06 1.07
N GLU A 35 -6.63 -7.62 -0.12
CA GLU A 35 -5.71 -8.57 -0.76
C GLU A 35 -4.31 -7.96 -0.94
N LEU A 36 -4.24 -6.74 -1.49
CA LEU A 36 -2.98 -6.02 -1.65
C LEU A 36 -2.29 -5.77 -0.30
N PHE A 37 -3.06 -5.39 0.72
CA PHE A 37 -2.54 -5.19 2.07
C PHE A 37 -1.93 -6.48 2.64
N ILE A 38 -2.62 -7.62 2.51
CA ILE A 38 -2.09 -8.92 2.97
C ILE A 38 -0.77 -9.25 2.28
N MET A 39 -0.64 -8.95 0.99
CA MET A 39 0.61 -9.17 0.24
C MET A 39 1.79 -8.33 0.76
N THR A 40 1.54 -7.22 1.47
CA THR A 40 2.61 -6.42 2.09
C THR A 40 3.13 -7.01 3.40
N ILE A 41 2.40 -7.95 4.01
CA ILE A 41 2.79 -8.55 5.29
C ILE A 41 4.04 -9.43 5.06
N PRO A 42 5.17 -9.15 5.73
CA PRO A 42 6.36 -9.97 5.60
C PRO A 42 6.13 -11.40 6.10
N GLN A 43 6.54 -12.38 5.31
CA GLN A 43 6.52 -13.79 5.70
C GLN A 43 7.86 -14.15 6.34
N TYR A 44 7.83 -14.82 7.50
CA TYR A 44 9.02 -15.24 8.24
C TYR A 44 9.13 -16.76 8.36
N GLU A 45 10.34 -17.27 8.49
CA GLU A 45 10.64 -18.67 8.79
C GLU A 45 10.60 -18.95 10.30
N MET A 46 10.74 -20.23 10.67
CA MET A 46 10.80 -20.64 12.08
C MET A 46 12.02 -20.02 12.76
N PRO A 47 11.89 -19.46 13.98
CA PRO A 47 13.01 -18.89 14.71
C PRO A 47 14.08 -19.93 15.05
N GLU A 48 15.34 -19.54 14.92
CA GLU A 48 16.51 -20.34 15.30
C GLU A 48 17.23 -19.68 16.47
N VAL A 49 17.49 -20.45 17.54
CA VAL A 49 18.25 -19.98 18.70
C VAL A 49 19.71 -20.34 18.52
N LEU A 50 20.59 -19.34 18.59
CA LEU A 50 22.02 -19.49 18.44
C LEU A 50 22.70 -19.90 19.77
N PRO A 51 23.94 -20.45 19.72
CA PRO A 51 24.67 -20.86 20.92
C PRO A 51 24.98 -19.73 21.90
N ASN A 52 25.00 -18.48 21.44
CA ASN A 52 25.18 -17.29 22.27
C ASN A 52 23.87 -16.83 22.94
N GLY A 53 22.73 -17.45 22.60
CA GLY A 53 21.40 -17.10 23.12
C GLY A 53 20.58 -16.14 22.25
N ASP A 54 21.12 -15.66 21.12
CA ASP A 54 20.38 -14.80 20.19
C ASP A 54 19.36 -15.58 19.36
N ILE A 55 18.34 -14.91 18.84
CA ILE A 55 17.31 -15.50 17.99
C ILE A 55 17.35 -14.86 16.60
N ILE A 56 17.47 -15.68 15.56
CA ILE A 56 17.34 -15.24 14.17
C ILE A 56 15.92 -15.55 13.66
N ILE A 57 15.27 -14.55 13.07
CA ILE A 57 14.00 -14.69 12.35
C ILE A 57 14.18 -14.23 10.91
N ARG A 58 14.26 -15.18 9.96
CA ARG A 58 14.54 -14.90 8.54
C ARG A 58 13.26 -14.58 7.79
N ARG A 59 13.29 -13.61 6.87
CA ARG A 59 12.18 -13.35 5.95
C ARG A 59 12.20 -14.37 4.83
N LYS A 60 11.08 -15.06 4.60
CA LYS A 60 10.91 -16.04 3.51
C LYS A 60 11.03 -15.38 2.13
N ASN A 61 10.42 -14.20 1.96
CA ASN A 61 10.46 -13.42 0.73
C ASN A 61 10.98 -12.00 1.03
N PRO A 62 12.30 -11.75 0.97
CA PRO A 62 12.85 -10.41 1.20
C PRO A 62 12.49 -9.47 0.02
N PRO A 63 12.12 -8.20 0.29
CA PRO A 63 11.87 -7.23 -0.76
C PRO A 63 13.19 -6.82 -1.43
N GLY A 64 13.29 -7.01 -2.75
CA GLY A 64 14.52 -6.78 -3.52
C GLY A 64 15.49 -7.94 -3.37
N GLY A 65 15.52 -8.80 -4.40
CA GLY A 65 16.27 -10.07 -4.40
C GLY A 65 17.66 -9.97 -3.77
N ASP A 66 17.92 -10.90 -2.86
CA ASP A 66 19.23 -11.26 -2.31
C ASP A 66 20.25 -10.14 -2.11
N ARG A 67 19.89 -9.07 -1.38
CA ARG A 67 20.95 -8.38 -0.62
C ARG A 67 21.29 -9.21 0.61
N LYS A 68 22.22 -10.15 0.42
CA LYS A 68 23.01 -10.75 1.49
C LYS A 68 23.90 -9.67 2.12
N GLU A 69 23.32 -8.80 2.92
CA GLU A 69 24.08 -8.00 3.87
C GLU A 69 23.91 -8.65 5.25
N GLY A 70 24.78 -9.62 5.51
CA GLY A 70 25.06 -10.08 6.87
C GLY A 70 25.72 -8.97 7.70
N PRO A 71 26.00 -9.20 8.98
CA PRO A 71 26.50 -8.16 9.88
C PRO A 71 27.88 -7.69 9.41
N GLY A 72 27.93 -6.52 8.77
CA GLY A 72 29.15 -6.03 8.12
C GLY A 72 29.03 -4.73 7.33
N VAL A 73 27.91 -4.01 7.35
CA VAL A 73 27.89 -2.61 6.91
C VAL A 73 28.46 -1.72 8.01
N THR A 74 29.76 -1.86 8.26
CA THR A 74 30.55 -0.72 8.71
C THR A 74 30.59 0.25 7.53
N GLU A 75 29.79 1.30 7.60
CA GLU A 75 30.06 2.51 6.83
C GLU A 75 31.53 2.89 7.08
N PRO A 76 32.38 3.04 6.04
CA PRO A 76 33.72 3.55 6.26
C PRO A 76 33.59 4.93 6.91
N PRO A 77 34.43 5.27 7.92
CA PRO A 77 34.40 6.59 8.51
C PRO A 77 34.66 7.60 7.38
N VAL A 78 33.75 8.56 7.22
CA VAL A 78 33.95 9.71 6.34
C VAL A 78 35.31 10.30 6.71
N ALA A 79 36.29 10.11 5.82
CA ALA A 79 37.64 10.61 6.00
C ALA A 79 37.54 12.12 6.18
N GLY A 80 38.01 12.59 7.33
CA GLY A 80 37.80 13.93 7.81
C GLY A 80 38.00 15.00 6.75
N GLU A 81 37.01 15.90 6.67
CA GLU A 81 37.24 17.25 6.20
C GLU A 81 38.26 17.88 7.16
N LYS A 82 39.54 17.78 6.81
CA LYS A 82 40.56 18.65 7.36
C LYS A 82 40.29 20.04 6.80
N THR A 83 39.93 20.93 7.74
CA THR A 83 40.25 22.36 7.82
C THR A 83 41.00 22.96 6.64
#